data_AF-J9UQD7-F1
#
_entry.id   AF-J9UQD7-F1
#
_cell.length_a   1.000
_cell.length_b   1.000
_cell.length_c   1.000
_cell.angle_alpha   90.00
_cell.angle_beta   90.00
_cell.angle_gamma   90.00
#
_symmetry.space_group_name_H-M   'P 1'
#
loop_
_entity.id
_entity.type
_entity.pdbx_description
1 polymer ?
#
loop_
_entity_poly.entity_id
_entity_poly.type
_entity_poly.pdbx_seq_one_letter_code
_entity_poly.pdbx_strand_id
1 'polypeptide(L)'
;MSLEKLEKPDNYKEVPALQDGETVYAQDHNQIIANIEKIKGGKPNEAPVSNIKELKDILDGILNKKALTASHISFDNEEAKLTYKKYNFPKFKTNIETINLVLTDEERTNEYTAVIEKEGNDYRIKAIISNCHVNKIVRLIIKSVNGQEELELKYNVLSQFFNINNMIYRLAPNECQISNIDSTLVFNISIQSTELLLTIAKAEFPTEIAEGNYNIVLDIKNKQLNKLDTNIYFLLIGSLTPFKLEIVKKDDNQIRFKGHYICKSSLIHPTCYSPILENYFNIIDSNDNLINTDGIISSSGKPKKFGFMRYKNKANTYYLKIVNQDGSELEADEIIMFDLIPDKNAEVEVKEKVIETVQDAIEALNKDIDLDYFEAKPQPEPQEEVSNFEIVSYFLNSPMVDNKVEDCSKLSLVKNADNSYSLKGNIKLYEDTNRSSCMIIKTTNTINTIGGNIKNIIPAIITDNLYVVSLAHENYIYLNMQKINENPVIEESFDNIKLIDTNIVLFNNKVVNEISVSKVSDDFGIVYEDGNYKIKGQLTFSNEETNFTAITNNGISDFFENNEEYSINTNEGTLKAIYHRNNNIMCVLEFQGNAGTTYNIDWVLPKQI
;
A
#
# COMPACT_ATOMS: atom_id res chain seq x y z
N MET A 1 34.27 58.46 -14.44
CA MET A 1 33.26 58.43 -13.37
C MET A 1 32.25 59.51 -13.70
N SER A 2 31.19 59.13 -14.43
CA SER A 2 30.02 59.97 -14.71
C SER A 2 28.97 59.04 -15.31
N LEU A 3 27.97 58.67 -14.51
CA LEU A 3 26.75 58.06 -15.04
C LEU A 3 26.07 59.12 -15.91
N GLU A 4 26.05 58.91 -17.22
CA GLU A 4 25.13 59.63 -18.09
C GLU A 4 23.69 59.25 -17.71
N LYS A 5 22.94 60.26 -17.29
CA LYS A 5 21.49 60.20 -17.08
C LYS A 5 20.84 59.92 -18.43
N LEU A 6 20.16 58.78 -18.56
CA LEU A 6 19.25 58.52 -19.67
C LEU A 6 18.03 59.46 -19.55
N GLU A 7 17.77 60.22 -20.61
CA GLU A 7 16.59 61.09 -20.74
C GLU A 7 15.30 60.26 -20.85
N LYS A 8 14.20 60.80 -20.30
CA LYS A 8 12.88 60.15 -20.29
C LYS A 8 12.22 60.20 -21.69
N PRO A 9 11.47 59.17 -22.11
CA PRO A 9 10.78 59.16 -23.41
C PRO A 9 9.56 60.09 -23.47
N ASP A 10 9.22 60.55 -24.67
CA ASP A 10 8.19 61.57 -24.96
C ASP A 10 6.75 61.20 -24.58
N ASN A 11 6.45 59.94 -24.28
CA ASN A 11 5.13 59.46 -23.84
C ASN A 11 5.15 58.91 -22.41
N TYR A 12 5.82 59.62 -21.50
CA TYR A 12 5.77 59.34 -20.08
C TYR A 12 4.53 60.02 -19.46
N LYS A 13 3.57 59.22 -18.98
CA LYS A 13 2.43 59.72 -18.20
C LYS A 13 2.73 59.49 -16.71
N GLU A 14 3.04 60.58 -16.01
CA GLU A 14 3.26 60.56 -14.56
C GLU A 14 1.95 60.28 -13.83
N VAL A 15 1.91 59.17 -13.09
CA VAL A 15 0.79 58.85 -12.18
C VAL A 15 1.31 59.04 -10.76
N PRO A 16 0.91 60.09 -10.03
CA PRO A 16 1.34 60.29 -8.66
C PRO A 16 0.60 59.32 -7.75
N ALA A 17 1.35 58.55 -6.97
CA ALA A 17 0.84 57.86 -5.79
C ALA A 17 1.55 58.44 -4.56
N LEU A 18 0.76 58.99 -3.64
CA LEU A 18 1.24 59.52 -2.35
C LEU A 18 1.24 58.39 -1.34
N GLN A 19 2.42 58.04 -0.83
CA GLN A 19 2.56 57.35 0.44
C GLN A 19 3.60 58.12 1.26
N ASP A 20 3.16 58.66 2.40
CA ASP A 20 3.98 59.32 3.42
C ASP A 20 4.93 60.45 2.98
N GLY A 21 4.46 61.31 2.07
CA GLY A 21 5.04 62.64 1.87
C GLY A 21 6.42 62.70 1.21
N GLU A 22 7.02 61.59 0.81
CA GLU A 22 8.23 61.55 -0.01
C GLU A 22 7.95 60.98 -1.40
N THR A 23 8.56 61.59 -2.41
CA THR A 23 8.51 61.11 -3.79
C THR A 23 9.56 60.02 -3.99
N VAL A 24 9.15 58.76 -4.13
CA VAL A 24 10.05 57.63 -4.43
C VAL A 24 10.03 57.33 -5.93
N TYR A 25 11.21 57.29 -6.56
CA TYR A 25 11.37 56.92 -7.98
C TYR A 25 11.68 55.42 -8.10
N ALA A 26 10.72 54.62 -8.58
CA ALA A 26 10.96 53.21 -8.88
C ALA A 26 11.75 53.06 -10.20
N GLN A 27 12.91 52.40 -10.14
CA GLN A 27 13.56 51.82 -11.32
C GLN A 27 12.75 50.59 -11.74
N ASP A 28 12.19 50.66 -12.94
CA ASP A 28 11.08 49.84 -13.41
C ASP A 28 11.54 48.48 -13.97
N HIS A 29 10.83 47.41 -13.61
CA HIS A 29 11.04 46.03 -14.08
C HIS A 29 11.06 45.91 -15.61
N ASN A 30 10.42 46.86 -16.31
CA ASN A 30 10.33 46.89 -17.76
C ASN A 30 11.68 47.19 -18.46
N GLN A 31 12.61 47.88 -17.80
CA GLN A 31 13.94 48.15 -18.36
C GLN A 31 14.83 46.89 -18.37
N ILE A 32 14.62 45.99 -17.41
CA ILE A 32 15.31 44.69 -17.33
C ILE A 32 14.81 43.76 -18.45
N ILE A 33 13.51 43.77 -18.73
CA ILE A 33 12.89 42.99 -19.82
C ILE A 33 13.39 43.46 -21.19
N ALA A 34 13.42 44.77 -21.44
CA ALA A 34 13.93 45.32 -22.70
C ALA A 34 15.43 45.05 -22.95
N ASN A 35 16.24 44.96 -21.88
CA ASN A 35 17.66 44.59 -21.98
C ASN A 35 17.85 43.08 -22.26
N ILE A 36 16.96 42.22 -21.77
CA ILE A 36 16.96 40.77 -22.04
C ILE A 36 16.55 40.49 -23.49
N GLU A 37 15.60 41.26 -24.05
CA GLU A 37 15.18 41.15 -25.44
C GLU A 37 16.26 41.62 -26.43
N LYS A 38 17.03 42.65 -26.09
CA LYS A 38 18.20 43.10 -26.90
C LYS A 38 19.35 42.09 -26.94
N ILE A 39 19.50 41.24 -25.92
CA ILE A 39 20.55 40.20 -25.85
C ILE A 39 20.21 39.00 -26.75
N LYS A 40 18.92 38.76 -27.05
CA LYS A 40 18.45 37.65 -27.88
C LYS A 40 18.16 38.08 -29.32
N GLY A 41 19.20 38.44 -30.07
CA GLY A 41 19.08 38.71 -31.49
C GLY A 41 18.35 37.56 -32.23
N GLY A 42 17.14 37.84 -32.73
CA GLY A 42 16.50 37.05 -33.80
C GLY A 42 15.27 36.22 -33.43
N LYS A 43 14.11 36.83 -33.72
CA LYS A 43 12.75 36.29 -34.01
C LYS A 43 11.87 35.75 -32.86
N PRO A 44 10.56 36.11 -32.90
CA PRO A 44 9.56 35.77 -31.91
C PRO A 44 8.99 34.36 -32.18
N ASN A 45 9.11 33.49 -31.19
CA ASN A 45 8.10 32.47 -30.87
C ASN A 45 8.31 32.17 -29.38
N GLU A 46 7.35 32.67 -28.61
CA GLU A 46 7.38 32.77 -27.16
C GLU A 46 7.18 31.40 -26.51
N ALA A 47 8.08 31.04 -25.59
CA ALA A 47 7.73 30.22 -24.44
C ALA A 47 8.07 31.05 -23.19
N PRO A 48 7.10 31.46 -22.36
CA PRO A 48 7.40 32.19 -21.15
C PRO A 48 7.90 31.21 -20.08
N VAL A 49 9.02 31.59 -19.47
CA VAL A 49 9.73 30.90 -18.38
C VAL A 49 8.88 30.78 -17.10
N SER A 50 7.65 31.30 -17.06
CA SER A 50 6.66 31.05 -16.00
C SER A 50 6.23 29.57 -15.95
N ASN A 51 6.27 28.86 -17.08
CA ASN A 51 5.74 27.50 -17.18
C ASN A 51 6.63 26.43 -16.52
N ILE A 52 7.92 26.70 -16.28
CA ILE A 52 8.84 25.72 -15.67
C ILE A 52 8.63 25.62 -14.15
N LYS A 53 8.23 26.71 -13.50
CA LYS A 53 8.03 26.74 -12.04
C LYS A 53 6.68 26.13 -11.65
N GLU A 54 5.61 26.39 -12.41
CA GLU A 54 4.30 25.73 -12.22
C GLU A 54 4.34 24.24 -12.63
N LEU A 55 5.10 23.85 -13.67
CA LEU A 55 5.35 22.43 -13.97
C LEU A 55 6.16 21.74 -12.87
N LYS A 56 7.09 22.45 -12.23
CA LYS A 56 7.86 21.94 -11.09
C LYS A 56 6.99 21.78 -9.84
N ASP A 57 6.12 22.73 -9.54
CA ASP A 57 5.21 22.68 -8.38
C ASP A 57 4.11 21.61 -8.55
N ILE A 58 3.69 21.33 -9.79
CA ILE A 58 2.80 20.20 -10.14
C ILE A 58 3.56 18.86 -10.09
N LEU A 59 4.83 18.79 -10.53
CA LEU A 59 5.68 17.61 -10.34
C LEU A 59 5.91 17.31 -8.85
N ASP A 60 6.18 18.35 -8.06
CA ASP A 60 6.44 18.27 -6.61
C ASP A 60 5.14 17.93 -5.83
N GLY A 61 3.97 18.34 -6.32
CA GLY A 61 2.65 17.92 -5.82
C GLY A 61 2.31 16.45 -6.15
N ILE A 62 2.71 15.95 -7.31
CA ILE A 62 2.60 14.54 -7.71
C ILE A 62 3.56 13.65 -6.88
N LEU A 63 4.72 14.17 -6.48
CA LEU A 63 5.74 13.48 -5.66
C LEU A 63 5.31 13.24 -4.19
N ASN A 64 4.31 13.97 -3.68
CA ASN A 64 4.01 13.98 -2.24
C ASN A 64 2.92 12.99 -1.74
N LYS A 65 2.26 12.18 -2.60
CA LYS A 65 1.26 11.19 -2.11
C LYS A 65 1.23 9.78 -2.74
N LYS A 66 2.05 9.43 -3.75
CA LYS A 66 2.34 8.03 -4.18
C LYS A 66 3.45 8.09 -5.23
N ALA A 67 4.46 7.21 -5.15
CA ALA A 67 5.66 7.25 -5.97
C ALA A 67 5.40 7.09 -7.49
N LEU A 68 5.26 8.21 -8.20
CA LEU A 68 5.52 8.30 -9.63
C LEU A 68 6.98 8.74 -9.80
N THR A 69 7.77 7.93 -10.51
CA THR A 69 9.11 8.33 -10.93
C THR A 69 9.00 9.17 -12.21
N ALA A 70 9.85 10.19 -12.37
CA ALA A 70 9.87 11.11 -13.53
C ALA A 70 9.91 10.39 -14.90
N SER A 71 10.32 9.13 -14.90
CA SER A 71 10.41 8.22 -16.05
C SER A 71 9.06 7.68 -16.57
N HIS A 72 7.92 8.19 -16.06
CA HIS A 72 6.57 7.88 -16.54
C HIS A 72 5.96 8.96 -17.44
N ILE A 73 6.60 10.12 -17.58
CA ILE A 73 6.09 11.24 -18.38
C ILE A 73 7.20 11.66 -19.34
N SER A 74 6.92 11.70 -20.64
CA SER A 74 7.84 12.23 -21.65
C SER A 74 7.12 13.23 -22.54
N PHE A 75 7.76 14.36 -22.83
CA PHE A 75 7.26 15.35 -23.78
C PHE A 75 8.16 15.36 -25.02
N ASP A 76 7.57 15.09 -26.18
CA ASP A 76 8.25 15.22 -27.46
C ASP A 76 8.18 16.69 -27.91
N ASN A 77 9.33 17.35 -27.91
CA ASN A 77 9.45 18.76 -28.28
C ASN A 77 9.34 18.99 -29.80
N GLU A 78 9.57 17.96 -30.63
CA GLU A 78 9.48 18.10 -32.09
C GLU A 78 8.03 18.04 -32.56
N GLU A 79 7.20 17.23 -31.90
CA GLU A 79 5.77 17.06 -32.23
C GLU A 79 4.80 17.74 -31.23
N ALA A 80 5.31 18.45 -30.21
CA ALA A 80 4.52 19.04 -29.13
C ALA A 80 3.56 18.04 -28.46
N LYS A 81 4.08 16.85 -28.16
CA LYS A 81 3.30 15.69 -27.72
C LYS A 81 3.63 15.31 -26.28
N LEU A 82 2.65 15.36 -25.38
CA LEU A 82 2.79 14.85 -24.01
C LEU A 82 2.42 13.37 -23.96
N THR A 83 3.32 12.54 -23.43
CA THR A 83 3.12 11.09 -23.27
C THR A 83 3.17 10.73 -21.79
N TYR A 84 2.09 10.13 -21.29
CA TYR A 84 2.04 9.54 -19.95
C TYR A 84 2.08 8.01 -20.07
N LYS A 85 2.90 7.36 -19.24
CA LYS A 85 3.10 5.91 -19.16
C LYS A 85 2.98 5.49 -17.69
N LYS A 86 1.82 4.99 -17.27
CA LYS A 86 1.63 4.43 -15.92
C LYS A 86 2.04 2.96 -15.91
N TYR A 87 3.03 2.59 -15.10
CA TYR A 87 3.34 1.18 -14.87
C TYR A 87 2.72 0.69 -13.56
N ASN A 88 1.77 -0.26 -13.64
CA ASN A 88 1.19 -0.94 -12.48
C ASN A 88 2.02 -2.18 -12.11
N PHE A 89 3.20 -1.98 -11.52
CA PHE A 89 3.96 -3.12 -10.97
C PHE A 89 3.48 -3.44 -9.54
N PRO A 90 3.30 -4.72 -9.19
CA PRO A 90 3.05 -5.13 -7.80
C PRO A 90 4.14 -4.55 -6.89
N LYS A 91 3.75 -3.90 -5.79
CA LYS A 91 4.72 -3.45 -4.79
C LYS A 91 5.35 -4.67 -4.12
N PHE A 92 6.68 -4.74 -4.13
CA PHE A 92 7.44 -5.75 -3.43
C PHE A 92 7.13 -5.70 -1.92
N LYS A 93 6.87 -6.85 -1.29
CA LYS A 93 6.60 -6.92 0.15
C LYS A 93 7.90 -6.60 0.91
N THR A 94 7.82 -5.71 1.90
CA THR A 94 9.00 -5.27 2.66
C THR A 94 9.48 -6.33 3.66
N ASN A 95 8.58 -7.14 4.22
CA ASN A 95 8.88 -8.20 5.19
C ASN A 95 8.45 -9.59 4.71
N ILE A 96 9.29 -10.61 4.92
CA ILE A 96 8.91 -12.03 4.81
C ILE A 96 8.39 -12.47 6.19
N GLU A 97 7.18 -13.01 6.23
CA GLU A 97 6.55 -13.59 7.43
C GLU A 97 7.33 -14.83 7.92
N THR A 98 7.07 -15.24 9.17
CA THR A 98 7.63 -16.48 9.73
C THR A 98 7.19 -17.69 8.90
N ILE A 99 8.13 -18.56 8.56
CA ILE A 99 7.88 -19.77 7.77
C ILE A 99 7.96 -20.97 8.71
N ASN A 100 6.88 -21.74 8.78
CA ASN A 100 6.82 -22.98 9.54
C ASN A 100 7.34 -24.15 8.69
N LEU A 101 8.17 -24.99 9.27
CA LEU A 101 8.75 -26.18 8.63
C LEU A 101 8.39 -27.41 9.46
N VAL A 102 8.15 -28.52 8.76
CA VAL A 102 8.14 -29.85 9.38
C VAL A 102 9.30 -30.65 8.79
N LEU A 103 10.19 -31.12 9.67
CA LEU A 103 11.33 -31.97 9.35
C LEU A 103 11.03 -33.40 9.78
N THR A 104 11.56 -34.40 9.08
CA THR A 104 11.52 -35.81 9.53
C THR A 104 12.90 -36.44 9.45
N ASP A 105 13.12 -37.50 10.21
CA ASP A 105 14.26 -38.39 9.97
C ASP A 105 14.15 -39.10 8.61
N GLU A 106 15.23 -39.75 8.16
CA GLU A 106 15.26 -40.48 6.87
C GLU A 106 14.24 -41.62 6.82
N GLU A 107 13.93 -42.24 7.96
CA GLU A 107 12.97 -43.34 8.08
C GLU A 107 11.50 -42.87 8.20
N ARG A 108 11.28 -41.54 8.32
CA ARG A 108 9.98 -40.89 8.51
C ARG A 108 9.24 -41.38 9.77
N THR A 109 9.97 -41.76 10.79
CA THR A 109 9.42 -42.26 12.05
C THR A 109 9.08 -41.13 13.03
N ASN A 110 9.79 -40.01 12.94
CA ASN A 110 9.58 -38.85 13.80
C ASN A 110 9.42 -37.56 12.98
N GLU A 111 8.55 -36.69 13.47
CA GLU A 111 8.38 -35.33 12.95
C GLU A 111 8.91 -34.31 13.94
N TYR A 112 9.59 -33.29 13.43
CA TYR A 112 10.20 -32.22 14.20
C TYR A 112 9.77 -30.88 13.63
N THR A 113 9.29 -29.99 14.49
CA THR A 113 8.93 -28.63 14.10
C THR A 113 10.18 -27.76 14.00
N ALA A 114 10.26 -26.99 12.93
CA ALA A 114 11.27 -25.94 12.77
C ALA A 114 10.61 -24.67 12.22
N VAL A 115 11.27 -23.53 12.38
CA VAL A 115 10.79 -22.24 11.85
C VAL A 115 11.91 -21.48 11.17
N ILE A 116 11.58 -20.68 10.17
CA ILE A 116 12.44 -19.60 9.68
C ILE A 116 11.81 -18.30 10.12
N GLU A 117 12.47 -17.57 11.01
CA GLU A 117 11.98 -16.31 11.53
C GLU A 117 13.04 -15.22 11.43
N LYS A 118 12.59 -13.96 11.43
CA LYS A 118 13.46 -12.80 11.37
C LYS A 118 14.10 -12.56 12.74
N GLU A 119 15.40 -12.37 12.77
CA GLU A 119 16.16 -11.98 13.96
C GLU A 119 17.15 -10.87 13.59
N GLY A 120 16.86 -9.66 14.07
CA GLY A 120 17.57 -8.46 13.63
C GLY A 120 17.39 -8.22 12.12
N ASN A 121 18.51 -8.19 11.38
CA ASN A 121 18.52 -8.01 9.93
C ASN A 121 18.53 -9.32 9.14
N ASP A 122 18.62 -10.46 9.83
CA ASP A 122 18.79 -11.77 9.24
C ASP A 122 17.55 -12.64 9.45
N TYR A 123 17.53 -13.79 8.79
CA TYR A 123 16.56 -14.85 9.00
C TYR A 123 17.27 -16.11 9.47
N ARG A 124 16.68 -16.85 10.41
CA ARG A 124 17.31 -18.03 11.00
C ARG A 124 16.40 -19.24 11.00
N ILE A 125 16.93 -20.40 10.58
CA ILE A 125 16.28 -21.70 10.80
C ILE A 125 16.49 -22.08 12.26
N LYS A 126 15.39 -22.24 13.01
CA LYS A 126 15.41 -22.67 14.41
C LYS A 126 14.68 -23.99 14.59
N ALA A 127 15.31 -24.91 15.31
CA ALA A 127 14.71 -26.20 15.67
C ALA A 127 15.36 -26.78 16.92
N ILE A 128 14.59 -27.53 17.71
CA ILE A 128 15.10 -28.39 18.79
C ILE A 128 14.65 -29.81 18.47
N ILE A 129 15.60 -30.68 18.19
CA ILE A 129 15.38 -32.05 17.74
C ILE A 129 15.94 -32.98 18.80
N SER A 130 15.06 -33.73 19.45
CA SER A 130 15.43 -34.64 20.53
C SER A 130 15.58 -36.07 20.01
N ASN A 131 16.61 -36.77 20.47
CA ASN A 131 16.82 -38.20 20.22
C ASN A 131 16.76 -38.60 18.73
N CYS A 132 17.38 -37.80 17.85
CA CYS A 132 17.48 -38.09 16.42
C CYS A 132 18.55 -39.16 16.17
N HIS A 133 18.19 -40.24 15.48
CA HIS A 133 19.15 -41.25 15.06
C HIS A 133 20.03 -40.69 13.93
N VAL A 134 21.34 -40.74 14.11
CA VAL A 134 22.34 -40.25 13.17
C VAL A 134 23.28 -41.38 12.80
N ASN A 135 23.46 -41.60 11.51
CA ASN A 135 24.46 -42.50 10.96
C ASN A 135 25.37 -41.69 10.01
N LYS A 136 26.61 -41.42 10.45
CA LYS A 136 27.65 -40.62 9.77
C LYS A 136 27.36 -39.12 9.64
N ILE A 137 26.15 -38.75 9.25
CA ILE A 137 25.71 -37.37 9.04
C ILE A 137 24.26 -37.20 9.51
N VAL A 138 23.93 -36.01 9.98
CA VAL A 138 22.54 -35.66 10.26
C VAL A 138 21.86 -35.42 8.91
N ARG A 139 20.77 -36.14 8.64
CA ARG A 139 19.93 -35.93 7.47
C ARG A 139 18.48 -35.82 7.89
N LEU A 140 17.87 -34.70 7.54
CA LEU A 140 16.48 -34.41 7.84
C LEU A 140 15.75 -34.10 6.53
N ILE A 141 14.66 -34.81 6.28
CA ILE A 141 13.77 -34.53 5.16
C ILE A 141 12.91 -33.33 5.52
N ILE A 142 12.88 -32.31 4.68
CA ILE A 142 11.94 -31.20 4.80
C ILE A 142 10.60 -31.66 4.22
N LYS A 143 9.72 -32.16 5.10
CA LYS A 143 8.42 -32.71 4.73
C LYS A 143 7.49 -31.63 4.19
N SER A 144 7.30 -30.55 4.94
CA SER A 144 6.41 -29.46 4.57
C SER A 144 6.93 -28.06 4.91
N VAL A 145 6.42 -27.07 4.19
CA VAL A 145 6.62 -25.64 4.43
C VAL A 145 5.23 -25.00 4.53
N ASN A 146 4.92 -24.34 5.65
CA ASN A 146 3.60 -23.78 5.95
C ASN A 146 2.45 -24.80 5.74
N GLY A 147 2.71 -26.07 6.08
CA GLY A 147 1.75 -27.17 5.90
C GLY A 147 1.60 -27.68 4.46
N GLN A 148 2.36 -27.17 3.50
CA GLN A 148 2.35 -27.59 2.09
C GLN A 148 3.55 -28.50 1.79
N GLU A 149 3.31 -29.60 1.06
CA GLU A 149 4.31 -30.66 0.82
C GLU A 149 4.95 -30.61 -0.58
N GLU A 150 4.45 -29.76 -1.48
CA GLU A 150 4.89 -29.67 -2.86
C GLU A 150 6.37 -29.27 -2.97
N LEU A 151 7.14 -30.05 -3.72
CA LEU A 151 8.58 -29.82 -3.91
C LEU A 151 8.86 -28.44 -4.50
N GLU A 152 8.11 -28.01 -5.52
CA GLU A 152 8.30 -26.73 -6.20
C GLU A 152 8.13 -25.54 -5.24
N LEU A 153 7.13 -25.63 -4.35
CA LEU A 153 6.84 -24.63 -3.32
C LEU A 153 7.94 -24.62 -2.25
N LYS A 154 8.27 -25.79 -1.68
CA LYS A 154 9.32 -25.90 -0.67
C LYS A 154 10.66 -25.38 -1.19
N TYR A 155 11.01 -25.76 -2.42
CA TYR A 155 12.22 -25.33 -3.09
C TYR A 155 12.25 -23.80 -3.29
N ASN A 156 11.17 -23.20 -3.79
CA ASN A 156 11.09 -21.75 -4.00
C ASN A 156 11.20 -20.99 -2.68
N VAL A 157 10.44 -21.39 -1.65
CA VAL A 157 10.44 -20.70 -0.34
C VAL A 157 11.80 -20.74 0.31
N LEU A 158 12.48 -21.88 0.33
CA LEU A 158 13.79 -22.05 0.95
C LEU A 158 14.92 -21.41 0.15
N SER A 159 14.80 -21.35 -1.18
CA SER A 159 15.80 -20.72 -2.05
C SER A 159 15.97 -19.22 -1.78
N GLN A 160 14.98 -18.58 -1.14
CA GLN A 160 15.11 -17.20 -0.66
C GLN A 160 16.26 -17.03 0.33
N PHE A 161 16.55 -18.06 1.12
CA PHE A 161 17.48 -17.99 2.26
C PHE A 161 18.80 -18.73 2.01
N PHE A 162 18.79 -19.77 1.15
CA PHE A 162 19.93 -20.64 0.91
C PHE A 162 20.02 -21.06 -0.56
N ASN A 163 21.23 -21.19 -1.10
CA ASN A 163 21.41 -21.89 -2.38
C ASN A 163 21.20 -23.39 -2.19
N ILE A 164 20.20 -23.93 -2.87
CA ILE A 164 19.86 -25.35 -2.85
C ILE A 164 20.60 -26.05 -3.98
N ASN A 165 21.26 -27.17 -3.69
CA ASN A 165 22.11 -27.94 -4.62
C ASN A 165 23.26 -27.14 -5.22
N ASN A 166 24.35 -26.90 -4.47
CA ASN A 166 25.72 -26.66 -4.97
C ASN A 166 26.65 -26.03 -3.91
N MET A 167 26.13 -25.65 -2.73
CA MET A 167 26.94 -25.02 -1.69
C MET A 167 26.87 -25.75 -0.34
N ILE A 168 28.05 -25.94 0.23
CA ILE A 168 28.25 -26.42 1.60
C ILE A 168 28.71 -25.23 2.43
N TYR A 169 27.96 -24.89 3.47
CA TYR A 169 28.25 -23.74 4.33
C TYR A 169 28.89 -24.19 5.63
N ARG A 170 30.00 -23.57 6.01
CA ARG A 170 30.56 -23.75 7.35
C ARG A 170 29.67 -23.05 8.37
N LEU A 171 29.30 -23.73 9.43
CA LEU A 171 28.48 -23.19 10.51
C LEU A 171 29.35 -22.51 11.57
N ALA A 172 28.87 -21.38 12.10
CA ALA A 172 29.45 -20.81 13.31
C ALA A 172 29.11 -21.70 14.53
N PRO A 173 29.91 -21.65 15.62
CA PRO A 173 29.72 -22.54 16.78
C PRO A 173 28.33 -22.46 17.44
N ASN A 174 27.63 -21.33 17.28
CA ASN A 174 26.29 -21.11 17.82
C ASN A 174 25.16 -21.46 16.84
N GLU A 175 25.45 -21.73 15.56
CA GLU A 175 24.41 -22.00 14.55
C GLU A 175 23.88 -23.44 14.60
N CYS A 176 24.66 -24.38 15.13
CA CYS A 176 24.21 -25.75 15.34
C CYS A 176 24.98 -26.40 16.49
N GLN A 177 24.24 -27.07 17.38
CA GLN A 177 24.80 -27.86 18.47
C GLN A 177 24.29 -29.29 18.35
N ILE A 178 25.19 -30.27 18.41
CA ILE A 178 24.87 -31.69 18.44
C ILE A 178 25.44 -32.24 19.75
N SER A 179 24.60 -32.87 20.58
CA SER A 179 25.01 -33.37 21.90
C SER A 179 26.25 -34.27 21.80
N ASN A 180 27.24 -34.09 22.66
CA ASN A 180 28.47 -34.90 22.69
C ASN A 180 29.34 -34.82 21.42
N ILE A 181 29.09 -33.85 20.53
CA ILE A 181 29.94 -33.57 19.36
C ILE A 181 30.50 -32.16 19.49
N ASP A 182 31.81 -32.08 19.71
CA ASP A 182 32.56 -30.82 19.66
C ASP A 182 33.43 -30.82 18.40
N SER A 183 32.88 -30.29 17.32
CA SER A 183 33.53 -30.24 16.01
C SER A 183 32.98 -29.07 15.22
N THR A 184 33.79 -28.53 14.31
CA THR A 184 33.23 -27.63 13.30
C THR A 184 32.27 -28.40 12.40
N LEU A 185 31.10 -27.82 12.17
CA LEU A 185 30.03 -28.41 11.37
C LEU A 185 29.87 -27.67 10.04
N VAL A 186 29.36 -28.39 9.05
CA VAL A 186 28.93 -27.86 7.77
C VAL A 186 27.46 -28.19 7.52
N PHE A 187 26.80 -27.35 6.74
CA PHE A 187 25.38 -27.38 6.45
C PHE A 187 25.11 -27.26 4.96
N ASN A 188 24.12 -27.99 4.47
CA ASN A 188 23.63 -27.93 3.09
C ASN A 188 22.13 -28.22 3.06
N ILE A 189 21.39 -27.53 2.18
CA ILE A 189 20.08 -27.95 1.73
C ILE A 189 20.18 -28.43 0.27
N SER A 190 19.83 -29.68 0.02
CA SER A 190 19.94 -30.31 -1.29
C SER A 190 18.65 -31.03 -1.68
N ILE A 191 18.42 -31.17 -2.98
CA ILE A 191 17.37 -32.04 -3.51
C ILE A 191 18.00 -33.39 -3.82
N GLN A 192 17.49 -34.45 -3.23
CA GLN A 192 17.84 -35.82 -3.56
C GLN A 192 16.57 -36.53 -4.04
N SER A 193 16.61 -37.08 -5.26
CA SER A 193 15.44 -37.63 -5.94
C SER A 193 14.31 -36.60 -6.08
N THR A 194 13.34 -36.61 -5.16
CA THR A 194 12.18 -35.69 -5.14
C THR A 194 12.01 -35.03 -3.76
N GLU A 195 13.03 -35.09 -2.91
CA GLU A 195 12.97 -34.63 -1.53
C GLU A 195 14.00 -33.56 -1.27
N LEU A 196 13.64 -32.57 -0.45
CA LEU A 196 14.57 -31.59 0.09
C LEU A 196 15.14 -32.12 1.39
N LEU A 197 16.46 -32.21 1.45
CA LEU A 197 17.21 -32.68 2.59
C LEU A 197 18.00 -31.55 3.20
N LEU A 198 17.87 -31.39 4.51
CA LEU A 198 18.77 -30.61 5.35
C LEU A 198 19.84 -31.57 5.87
N THR A 199 21.10 -31.32 5.51
CA THR A 199 22.24 -32.15 5.91
C THR A 199 23.21 -31.37 6.79
N ILE A 200 23.62 -31.97 7.90
CA ILE A 200 24.70 -31.46 8.76
C ILE A 200 25.78 -32.54 8.92
N ALA A 201 27.03 -32.16 8.68
CA ALA A 201 28.18 -33.05 8.76
C ALA A 201 29.34 -32.36 9.49
N LYS A 202 30.37 -33.12 9.88
CA LYS A 202 31.64 -32.53 10.32
C LYS A 202 32.35 -31.89 9.13
N ALA A 203 33.01 -30.75 9.37
CA ALA A 203 33.72 -30.02 8.33
C ALA A 203 34.99 -30.74 7.85
N GLU A 204 35.61 -31.53 8.72
CA GLU A 204 36.83 -32.28 8.40
C GLU A 204 36.47 -33.59 7.72
N PHE A 205 36.75 -33.69 6.42
CA PHE A 205 36.62 -34.94 5.68
C PHE A 205 37.86 -35.82 5.92
N PRO A 206 37.72 -37.14 6.13
CA PRO A 206 36.51 -37.98 6.06
C PRO A 206 35.87 -38.24 7.44
N THR A 207 35.99 -37.33 8.40
CA THR A 207 35.52 -37.58 9.78
C THR A 207 34.00 -37.58 9.85
N GLU A 208 33.42 -38.70 10.29
CA GLU A 208 31.98 -38.91 10.38
C GLU A 208 31.47 -38.65 11.82
N ILE A 209 30.17 -38.38 11.96
CA ILE A 209 29.47 -38.43 13.24
C ILE A 209 29.25 -39.91 13.57
N ALA A 210 29.67 -40.35 14.76
CA ALA A 210 29.50 -41.73 15.18
C ALA A 210 28.02 -42.11 15.22
N GLU A 211 27.70 -43.36 14.86
CA GLU A 211 26.32 -43.83 14.89
C GLU A 211 25.72 -43.75 16.30
N GLY A 212 24.52 -43.21 16.43
CA GLY A 212 23.85 -43.07 17.72
C GLY A 212 22.68 -42.08 17.69
N ASN A 213 22.07 -41.86 18.86
CA ASN A 213 21.00 -40.88 19.02
C ASN A 213 21.53 -39.59 19.62
N TYR A 214 21.15 -38.46 19.04
CA TYR A 214 21.66 -37.15 19.39
C TYR A 214 20.53 -36.14 19.61
N ASN A 215 20.75 -35.21 20.54
CA ASN A 215 19.96 -33.98 20.61
C ASN A 215 20.62 -32.92 19.74
N ILE A 216 19.85 -32.27 18.88
CA ILE A 216 20.33 -31.32 17.90
C ILE A 216 19.56 -30.01 18.07
N VAL A 217 20.28 -28.91 18.21
CA VAL A 217 19.72 -27.55 18.23
C VAL A 217 20.19 -26.83 16.98
N LEU A 218 19.24 -26.32 16.20
CA LEU A 218 19.50 -25.53 15.00
C LEU A 218 19.19 -24.06 15.29
N ASP A 219 20.09 -23.17 14.88
CA ASP A 219 19.95 -21.71 14.87
C ASP A 219 20.73 -21.13 13.68
N ILE A 220 20.44 -21.63 12.49
CA ILE A 220 21.27 -21.43 11.30
C ILE A 220 20.85 -20.15 10.59
N LYS A 221 21.78 -19.19 10.49
CA LYS A 221 21.57 -17.93 9.76
C LYS A 221 21.50 -18.16 8.25
N ASN A 222 20.57 -17.48 7.59
CA ASN A 222 20.44 -17.42 6.14
C ASN A 222 21.76 -17.00 5.48
N LYS A 223 22.02 -17.53 4.29
CA LYS A 223 23.25 -17.25 3.52
C LYS A 223 23.00 -16.31 2.33
N GLN A 224 21.73 -16.12 1.98
CA GLN A 224 21.26 -15.11 1.05
C GLN A 224 19.88 -14.60 1.45
N LEU A 225 19.43 -13.51 0.83
CA LEU A 225 18.08 -12.99 0.99
C LEU A 225 17.55 -12.52 -0.37
N ASN A 226 16.96 -13.46 -1.10
CA ASN A 226 16.44 -13.25 -2.44
C ASN A 226 14.91 -13.41 -2.40
N LYS A 227 14.19 -12.32 -2.18
CA LYS A 227 12.73 -12.35 -1.96
C LYS A 227 11.99 -12.93 -3.18
N LEU A 228 10.94 -13.71 -2.93
CA LEU A 228 10.10 -14.32 -3.99
C LEU A 228 9.36 -13.32 -4.86
N ASP A 229 9.23 -12.07 -4.40
CA ASP A 229 8.59 -11.00 -5.15
C ASP A 229 9.49 -10.43 -6.26
N THR A 230 10.79 -10.74 -6.24
CA THR A 230 11.81 -10.28 -7.19
C THR A 230 12.63 -11.42 -7.80
N ASN A 231 12.50 -12.65 -7.28
CA ASN A 231 13.26 -13.81 -7.72
C ASN A 231 12.33 -15.01 -7.90
N ILE A 232 12.32 -15.59 -9.10
CA ILE A 232 11.58 -16.81 -9.41
C ILE A 232 12.56 -17.95 -9.60
N TYR A 233 12.42 -19.01 -8.80
CA TYR A 233 13.30 -20.17 -8.87
C TYR A 233 12.68 -21.30 -9.66
N PHE A 234 13.43 -21.77 -10.65
CA PHE A 234 13.06 -22.89 -11.50
C PHE A 234 13.84 -24.13 -11.10
N LEU A 235 13.11 -25.24 -11.02
CA LEU A 235 13.60 -26.59 -10.81
C LEU A 235 13.43 -27.38 -12.12
N LEU A 236 14.37 -28.25 -12.44
CA LEU A 236 14.19 -29.21 -13.52
C LEU A 236 13.85 -30.57 -12.92
N ILE A 237 12.61 -31.03 -13.09
CA ILE A 237 12.23 -32.35 -12.60
C ILE A 237 12.99 -33.40 -13.42
N GLY A 238 13.93 -34.10 -12.77
CA GLY A 238 14.86 -35.03 -13.42
C GLY A 238 16.27 -34.48 -13.68
N SER A 239 16.55 -33.19 -13.38
CA SER A 239 17.91 -32.61 -13.41
C SER A 239 18.14 -31.69 -12.20
N LEU A 240 19.26 -31.88 -11.50
CA LEU A 240 19.62 -31.12 -10.30
C LEU A 240 20.21 -29.73 -10.59
N THR A 241 19.90 -29.13 -11.75
CA THR A 241 20.45 -27.83 -12.17
C THR A 241 19.39 -26.73 -12.05
N PRO A 242 19.06 -26.27 -10.84
CA PRO A 242 18.15 -25.15 -10.69
C PRO A 242 18.73 -23.88 -11.32
N PHE A 243 17.84 -22.95 -11.66
CA PHE A 243 18.22 -21.59 -11.99
C PHE A 243 17.20 -20.60 -11.45
N LYS A 244 17.51 -19.32 -11.54
CA LYS A 244 16.60 -18.24 -11.16
C LYS A 244 16.43 -17.24 -12.29
N LEU A 245 15.24 -16.67 -12.39
CA LEU A 245 14.98 -15.44 -13.12
C LEU A 245 14.75 -14.32 -12.11
N GLU A 246 15.48 -13.23 -12.28
CA GLU A 246 15.41 -12.03 -11.45
C GLU A 246 14.60 -10.96 -12.15
N ILE A 247 13.71 -10.32 -11.39
CA ILE A 247 12.87 -9.21 -11.82
C ILE A 247 13.64 -7.92 -11.52
N VAL A 248 14.10 -7.26 -12.57
CA VAL A 248 14.91 -6.03 -12.46
C VAL A 248 14.14 -4.87 -13.06
N LYS A 249 14.05 -3.76 -12.31
CA LYS A 249 13.60 -2.48 -12.84
C LYS A 249 14.78 -1.76 -13.48
N LYS A 250 14.68 -1.41 -14.76
CA LYS A 250 15.69 -0.61 -15.46
C LYS A 250 15.36 0.89 -15.43
N ASP A 251 16.35 1.70 -15.83
CA ASP A 251 16.27 3.17 -15.89
C ASP A 251 15.21 3.66 -16.89
N ASP A 252 14.86 2.83 -17.88
CA ASP A 252 13.74 3.03 -18.82
C ASP A 252 12.36 2.74 -18.20
N ASN A 253 12.32 2.51 -16.88
CA ASN A 253 11.16 2.08 -16.10
C ASN A 253 10.53 0.76 -16.53
N GLN A 254 11.14 0.01 -17.43
CA GLN A 254 10.65 -1.31 -17.80
C GLN A 254 11.10 -2.35 -16.78
N ILE A 255 10.20 -3.28 -16.45
CA ILE A 255 10.59 -4.50 -15.76
C ILE A 255 11.16 -5.48 -16.78
N ARG A 256 12.28 -6.10 -16.41
CA ARG A 256 12.88 -7.18 -17.18
C ARG A 256 13.09 -8.40 -16.32
N PHE A 257 12.86 -9.56 -16.92
CA PHE A 257 13.17 -10.85 -16.33
C PHE A 257 14.51 -11.31 -16.89
N LYS A 258 15.51 -11.31 -16.01
CA LYS A 258 16.89 -11.61 -16.35
C LYS A 258 17.36 -12.90 -15.71
N GLY A 259 18.19 -13.64 -16.41
CA GLY A 259 18.80 -14.83 -15.89
C GLY A 259 19.40 -15.67 -17.00
N HIS A 260 19.87 -16.85 -16.65
CA HIS A 260 20.29 -17.82 -17.65
C HIS A 260 20.00 -19.23 -17.18
N TYR A 261 19.89 -20.12 -18.15
CA TYR A 261 19.62 -21.54 -18.00
C TYR A 261 20.52 -22.29 -18.98
N ILE A 262 21.11 -23.40 -18.54
CA ILE A 262 21.87 -24.30 -19.41
C ILE A 262 20.96 -25.48 -19.73
N CYS A 263 20.58 -25.61 -21.00
CA CYS A 263 19.73 -26.68 -21.47
C CYS A 263 20.38 -28.04 -21.24
N LYS A 264 19.72 -28.96 -20.54
CA LYS A 264 20.22 -30.34 -20.41
C LYS A 264 19.55 -31.29 -21.39
N SER A 265 18.26 -31.08 -21.64
CA SER A 265 17.48 -31.84 -22.60
C SER A 265 16.25 -31.04 -23.01
N SER A 266 15.88 -31.14 -24.28
CA SER A 266 14.62 -30.63 -24.84
C SER A 266 13.37 -31.23 -24.18
N LEU A 267 13.51 -32.38 -23.51
CA LEU A 267 12.41 -33.12 -22.86
C LEU A 267 12.14 -32.70 -21.41
N ILE A 268 13.09 -31.99 -20.77
CA ILE A 268 12.94 -31.59 -19.36
C ILE A 268 12.56 -30.11 -19.32
N HIS A 269 11.34 -29.84 -18.87
CA HIS A 269 10.82 -28.49 -18.74
C HIS A 269 11.06 -27.95 -17.33
N PRO A 270 11.69 -26.77 -17.19
CA PRO A 270 11.82 -26.12 -15.90
C PRO A 270 10.45 -25.80 -15.30
N THR A 271 10.25 -26.12 -14.03
CA THR A 271 9.04 -25.83 -13.25
C THR A 271 9.34 -24.86 -12.12
N CYS A 272 8.40 -23.99 -11.77
CA CYS A 272 8.53 -23.08 -10.64
C CYS A 272 7.21 -22.95 -9.88
N TYR A 273 7.31 -22.64 -8.59
CA TYR A 273 6.21 -22.05 -7.83
C TYR A 273 6.42 -20.53 -7.79
N SER A 274 5.45 -19.75 -8.24
CA SER A 274 5.49 -18.30 -8.18
C SER A 274 4.09 -17.70 -8.05
N PRO A 275 3.75 -17.09 -6.90
CA PRO A 275 2.45 -16.44 -6.72
C PRO A 275 2.32 -15.12 -7.49
N ILE A 276 3.39 -14.65 -8.14
CA ILE A 276 3.43 -13.36 -8.83
C ILE A 276 3.58 -13.48 -10.34
N LEU A 277 3.86 -14.66 -10.90
CA LEU A 277 4.19 -14.83 -12.32
C LEU A 277 3.08 -14.32 -13.25
N GLU A 278 1.81 -14.61 -12.93
CA GLU A 278 0.66 -14.17 -13.73
C GLU A 278 0.45 -12.65 -13.71
N ASN A 279 1.10 -11.91 -12.80
CA ASN A 279 1.10 -10.46 -12.82
C ASN A 279 1.99 -9.90 -13.94
N TYR A 280 2.93 -10.70 -14.45
CA TYR A 280 3.93 -10.27 -15.42
C TYR A 280 3.74 -10.94 -16.79
N PHE A 281 3.35 -12.21 -16.84
CA PHE A 281 3.21 -12.95 -18.09
C PHE A 281 1.79 -13.46 -18.30
N ASN A 282 1.41 -13.58 -19.56
CA ASN A 282 0.24 -14.35 -19.94
C ASN A 282 0.56 -15.85 -19.80
N ILE A 283 -0.35 -16.59 -19.21
CA ILE A 283 -0.22 -18.04 -19.08
C ILE A 283 -0.89 -18.67 -20.29
N ILE A 284 -0.16 -19.52 -21.00
CA ILE A 284 -0.62 -20.15 -22.23
C ILE A 284 -1.15 -21.55 -21.95
N ASP A 285 -2.18 -21.94 -22.70
CA ASP A 285 -2.85 -23.23 -22.50
C ASP A 285 -2.35 -24.35 -23.44
N SER A 286 -1.60 -24.01 -24.49
CA SER A 286 -1.07 -24.98 -25.46
C SER A 286 0.26 -24.54 -26.08
N ASN A 287 0.98 -25.49 -26.70
CA ASN A 287 2.22 -25.21 -27.43
C ASN A 287 2.03 -24.31 -28.67
N ASP A 288 0.82 -24.24 -29.21
CA ASP A 288 0.52 -23.40 -30.37
C ASP A 288 0.53 -21.91 -30.02
N ASN A 289 0.39 -21.60 -28.72
CA ASN A 289 0.36 -20.24 -28.19
C ASN A 289 1.74 -19.74 -27.73
N LEU A 290 2.84 -20.44 -28.06
CA LEU A 290 4.20 -20.00 -27.75
C LEU A 290 4.53 -18.68 -28.46
N ILE A 291 5.16 -17.77 -27.75
CA ILE A 291 5.43 -16.40 -28.17
C ILE A 291 6.85 -16.31 -28.74
N ASN A 292 6.99 -15.81 -29.96
CA ASN A 292 8.29 -15.46 -30.53
C ASN A 292 8.91 -14.29 -29.75
N THR A 293 10.19 -14.38 -29.43
CA THR A 293 10.85 -13.33 -28.65
C THR A 293 12.30 -13.12 -29.06
N ASP A 294 12.73 -11.85 -29.02
CA ASP A 294 14.13 -11.46 -29.09
C ASP A 294 14.77 -11.33 -27.69
N GLY A 295 13.95 -11.43 -26.63
CA GLY A 295 14.39 -11.36 -25.23
C GLY A 295 15.03 -12.65 -24.72
N ILE A 296 15.19 -13.67 -25.58
CA ILE A 296 15.91 -14.90 -25.27
C ILE A 296 17.02 -15.09 -26.29
N ILE A 297 18.26 -15.01 -25.82
CA ILE A 297 19.45 -15.25 -26.63
C ILE A 297 19.96 -16.64 -26.32
N SER A 298 20.41 -17.35 -27.36
CA SER A 298 21.02 -18.66 -27.20
C SER A 298 22.41 -18.74 -27.80
N SER A 299 23.28 -19.53 -27.15
CA SER A 299 24.57 -19.96 -27.70
C SER A 299 24.49 -20.67 -29.08
N SER A 300 23.36 -21.29 -29.44
CA SER A 300 23.18 -21.86 -30.79
C SER A 300 22.93 -20.81 -31.88
N GLY A 301 22.68 -19.56 -31.48
CA GLY A 301 22.31 -18.46 -32.38
C GLY A 301 20.90 -18.56 -32.97
N LYS A 302 20.17 -19.66 -32.73
CA LYS A 302 18.81 -19.85 -33.27
C LYS A 302 17.78 -19.03 -32.50
N PRO A 303 16.88 -18.29 -33.18
CA PRO A 303 15.76 -17.57 -32.55
C PRO A 303 14.85 -18.48 -31.74
N LYS A 304 14.30 -17.96 -30.64
CA LYS A 304 13.48 -18.73 -29.69
C LYS A 304 12.03 -18.29 -29.65
N LYS A 305 11.16 -19.23 -29.28
CA LYS A 305 9.81 -18.97 -28.80
C LYS A 305 9.62 -19.61 -27.42
N PHE A 306 8.82 -18.98 -26.57
CA PHE A 306 8.65 -19.41 -25.19
C PHE A 306 7.21 -19.23 -24.69
N GLY A 307 6.92 -19.79 -23.52
CA GLY A 307 5.70 -19.50 -22.79
C GLY A 307 5.68 -20.16 -21.42
N PHE A 308 4.87 -19.61 -20.53
CA PHE A 308 4.59 -20.17 -19.21
C PHE A 308 3.25 -20.88 -19.22
N MET A 309 3.21 -22.11 -18.70
CA MET A 309 2.03 -22.97 -18.71
C MET A 309 1.74 -23.47 -17.31
N ARG A 310 0.47 -23.55 -16.90
CA ARG A 310 0.11 -24.12 -15.58
C ARG A 310 0.54 -25.59 -15.52
N TYR A 311 1.29 -25.93 -14.48
CA TYR A 311 1.76 -27.30 -14.29
C TYR A 311 0.73 -28.11 -13.51
N LYS A 312 0.19 -29.16 -14.14
CA LYS A 312 -0.79 -30.09 -13.53
C LYS A 312 -2.02 -29.40 -12.93
N ASN A 313 -2.45 -28.26 -13.51
CA ASN A 313 -3.54 -27.42 -12.97
C ASN A 313 -3.36 -27.00 -11.50
N LYS A 314 -2.12 -27.02 -10.98
CA LYS A 314 -1.83 -26.55 -9.63
C LYS A 314 -1.79 -25.02 -9.61
N ALA A 315 -2.36 -24.43 -8.56
CA ALA A 315 -2.28 -22.99 -8.35
C ALA A 315 -0.83 -22.53 -8.22
N ASN A 316 -0.51 -21.37 -8.80
CA ASN A 316 0.79 -20.71 -8.70
C ASN A 316 2.00 -21.56 -9.13
N THR A 317 1.79 -22.67 -9.84
CA THR A 317 2.86 -23.57 -10.28
C THR A 317 2.87 -23.65 -11.80
N TYR A 318 4.02 -23.38 -12.40
CA TYR A 318 4.16 -23.22 -13.85
C TYR A 318 5.34 -24.01 -14.38
N TYR A 319 5.28 -24.41 -15.64
CA TYR A 319 6.47 -24.82 -16.38
C TYR A 319 6.78 -23.81 -17.49
N LEU A 320 8.07 -23.59 -17.71
CA LEU A 320 8.61 -22.76 -18.77
C LEU A 320 8.92 -23.64 -19.98
N LYS A 321 8.23 -23.40 -21.09
CA LYS A 321 8.51 -24.05 -22.38
C LYS A 321 9.34 -23.11 -23.23
N ILE A 322 10.42 -23.62 -23.81
CA ILE A 322 11.30 -22.90 -24.75
C ILE A 322 11.60 -23.85 -25.90
N VAL A 323 11.48 -23.37 -27.13
CA VAL A 323 11.81 -24.13 -28.34
C VAL A 323 12.40 -23.20 -29.41
N ASN A 324 13.04 -23.77 -30.43
CA ASN A 324 13.48 -22.98 -31.59
C ASN A 324 12.27 -22.57 -32.44
N GLN A 325 12.33 -21.38 -33.04
CA GLN A 325 11.26 -20.90 -33.92
C GLN A 325 11.09 -21.78 -35.18
N ASP A 326 12.18 -22.38 -35.66
CA ASP A 326 12.19 -23.33 -36.78
C ASP A 326 11.63 -24.72 -36.42
N GLY A 327 11.22 -24.94 -35.16
CA GLY A 327 10.69 -26.20 -34.67
C GLY A 327 11.76 -27.26 -34.33
N SER A 328 13.05 -26.97 -34.52
CA SER A 328 14.12 -27.87 -34.10
C SER A 328 14.25 -27.94 -32.57
N GLU A 329 14.78 -29.04 -32.07
CA GLU A 329 15.00 -29.22 -30.65
C GLU A 329 16.14 -28.33 -30.12
N LEU A 330 16.09 -28.01 -28.83
CA LEU A 330 17.20 -27.38 -28.12
C LEU A 330 18.35 -28.38 -27.97
N GLU A 331 19.57 -27.90 -28.18
CA GLU A 331 20.77 -28.71 -28.04
C GLU A 331 21.11 -28.92 -26.56
N ALA A 332 21.75 -30.05 -26.25
CA ALA A 332 22.29 -30.27 -24.92
C ALA A 332 23.43 -29.27 -24.65
N ASP A 333 23.49 -28.76 -23.43
CA ASP A 333 24.38 -27.71 -22.94
C ASP A 333 24.24 -26.35 -23.64
N GLU A 334 23.18 -26.15 -24.42
CA GLU A 334 22.83 -24.86 -25.00
C GLU A 334 22.55 -23.83 -23.88
N ILE A 335 23.32 -22.74 -23.85
CA ILE A 335 23.13 -21.65 -22.90
C ILE A 335 22.00 -20.76 -23.41
N ILE A 336 20.93 -20.66 -22.63
CA ILE A 336 19.77 -19.80 -22.84
C ILE A 336 19.85 -18.63 -21.87
N MET A 337 20.01 -17.41 -22.39
CA MET A 337 20.02 -16.17 -21.61
C MET A 337 18.69 -15.44 -21.78
N PHE A 338 18.15 -14.94 -20.67
CA PHE A 338 16.92 -14.18 -20.63
C PHE A 338 17.21 -12.70 -20.38
N ASP A 339 16.59 -11.85 -21.19
CA ASP A 339 16.36 -10.42 -20.95
C ASP A 339 14.93 -10.10 -21.42
N LEU A 340 13.96 -10.82 -20.83
CA LEU A 340 12.57 -10.81 -21.24
C LEU A 340 11.87 -9.54 -20.77
N ILE A 341 11.12 -8.93 -21.67
CA ILE A 341 10.11 -7.93 -21.34
C ILE A 341 8.79 -8.69 -21.12
N PRO A 342 8.16 -8.60 -19.92
CA PRO A 342 6.92 -9.33 -19.67
C PRO A 342 5.76 -8.92 -20.59
N ASP A 343 4.83 -9.85 -20.87
CA ASP A 343 3.65 -9.56 -21.72
C ASP A 343 2.77 -8.49 -21.08
N LYS A 344 2.65 -8.56 -19.75
CA LYS A 344 1.94 -7.63 -18.90
C LYS A 344 2.92 -6.66 -18.26
N ASN A 345 3.98 -6.26 -18.97
CA ASN A 345 4.87 -5.15 -18.57
C ASN A 345 4.08 -3.83 -18.62
N ALA A 346 3.11 -3.74 -17.71
CA ALA A 346 1.88 -2.98 -17.74
C ALA A 346 1.11 -3.05 -19.06
N GLU A 347 -0.23 -3.12 -18.99
CA GLU A 347 -1.03 -2.38 -19.96
C GLU A 347 -0.52 -0.95 -19.93
N VAL A 348 0.26 -0.56 -20.93
CA VAL A 348 0.68 0.83 -21.07
C VAL A 348 -0.57 1.55 -21.52
N GLU A 349 -1.23 2.26 -20.61
CA GLU A 349 -2.21 3.26 -21.00
C GLU A 349 -1.42 4.40 -21.67
N VAL A 350 -1.12 4.25 -22.97
CA VAL A 350 -0.52 5.31 -23.78
C VAL A 350 -1.67 6.21 -24.23
N LYS A 351 -1.86 7.32 -23.53
CA LYS A 351 -2.67 8.43 -24.05
C LYS A 351 -1.78 9.32 -24.88
N GLU A 352 -2.01 9.33 -26.19
CA GLU A 352 -1.35 10.23 -27.13
C GLU A 352 -2.34 11.32 -27.55
N LYS A 353 -1.96 12.59 -27.35
CA LYS A 353 -2.72 13.72 -27.88
C LYS A 353 -1.75 14.78 -28.39
N VAL A 354 -1.94 15.20 -29.63
CA VAL A 354 -1.26 16.35 -30.24
C VAL A 354 -1.82 17.60 -29.57
N ILE A 355 -0.96 18.45 -29.01
CA ILE A 355 -1.37 19.64 -28.28
C ILE A 355 -0.98 20.87 -29.09
N GLU A 356 -1.93 21.42 -29.84
CA GLU A 356 -1.73 22.64 -30.62
C GLU A 356 -2.00 23.90 -29.77
N THR A 357 -2.88 23.80 -28.77
CA THR A 357 -3.25 24.90 -27.84
C THR A 357 -3.49 24.42 -26.39
N VAL A 358 -3.55 25.35 -25.43
CA VAL A 358 -3.87 25.05 -24.01
C VAL A 358 -5.28 24.44 -23.86
N GLN A 359 -6.23 24.82 -24.72
CA GLN A 359 -7.59 24.27 -24.72
C GLN A 359 -7.60 22.80 -25.19
N ASP A 360 -6.72 22.43 -26.13
CA ASP A 360 -6.57 21.03 -26.57
C ASP A 360 -6.01 20.16 -25.44
N ALA A 361 -5.12 20.71 -24.60
CA ALA A 361 -4.66 20.07 -23.38
C ALA A 361 -5.78 19.92 -22.35
N ILE A 362 -6.62 20.95 -22.17
CA ILE A 362 -7.81 20.90 -21.30
C ILE A 362 -8.77 19.81 -21.79
N GLU A 363 -9.13 19.77 -23.07
CA GLU A 363 -10.04 18.76 -23.63
C GLU A 363 -9.41 17.35 -23.69
N ALA A 364 -8.08 17.23 -23.62
CA ALA A 364 -7.40 15.93 -23.52
C ALA A 364 -7.62 15.32 -22.14
N LEU A 365 -7.70 16.20 -21.14
CA LEU A 365 -7.81 15.90 -19.73
C LEU A 365 -9.28 15.90 -19.25
N ASN A 366 -10.18 16.63 -19.93
CA ASN A 366 -11.60 16.80 -19.61
C ASN A 366 -12.58 15.95 -20.44
N LYS A 367 -12.13 15.12 -21.40
CA LYS A 367 -13.05 14.15 -22.00
C LYS A 367 -13.31 13.07 -20.94
N ASP A 368 -14.37 13.31 -20.17
CA ASP A 368 -14.93 12.39 -19.22
C ASP A 368 -14.96 10.99 -19.83
N ILE A 369 -14.47 10.05 -19.04
CA ILE A 369 -14.73 8.64 -19.22
C ILE A 369 -16.24 8.49 -19.02
N ASP A 370 -16.99 8.62 -20.11
CA ASP A 370 -18.37 8.19 -20.24
C ASP A 370 -18.37 6.67 -20.04
N LEU A 371 -18.60 6.26 -18.79
CA LEU A 371 -18.64 4.88 -18.30
C LEU A 371 -19.96 4.21 -18.72
N ASP A 372 -20.24 4.15 -20.02
CA ASP A 372 -21.42 3.44 -20.55
C ASP A 372 -21.08 2.34 -21.57
N TYR A 373 -19.81 2.01 -21.74
CA TYR A 373 -19.38 0.80 -22.46
C TYR A 373 -18.32 0.06 -21.65
N PHE A 374 -18.77 -0.74 -20.69
CA PHE A 374 -18.35 -2.12 -20.42
C PHE A 374 -19.00 -2.55 -19.10
N GLU A 375 -20.19 -3.15 -19.20
CA GLU A 375 -20.63 -4.13 -18.19
C GLU A 375 -19.65 -5.31 -18.19
N ALA A 376 -18.57 -5.17 -17.42
CA ALA A 376 -17.93 -6.29 -16.76
C ALA A 376 -17.84 -5.87 -15.29
N LYS A 377 -18.68 -6.50 -14.47
CA LYS A 377 -18.79 -6.25 -13.02
C LYS A 377 -17.40 -5.99 -12.42
N PRO A 378 -17.18 -4.88 -11.68
CA PRO A 378 -15.98 -4.78 -10.87
C PRO A 378 -15.99 -5.96 -9.91
N GLN A 379 -15.03 -6.86 -10.06
CA GLN A 379 -14.72 -7.78 -8.98
C GLN A 379 -14.17 -6.90 -7.86
N PRO A 380 -14.81 -6.85 -6.68
CA PRO A 380 -14.33 -6.00 -5.60
C PRO A 380 -12.89 -6.41 -5.28
N GLU A 381 -11.96 -5.44 -5.29
CA GLU A 381 -10.69 -5.61 -4.58
C GLU A 381 -11.03 -6.14 -3.18
N PRO A 382 -10.31 -7.15 -2.66
CA PRO A 382 -10.64 -7.72 -1.36
C PRO A 382 -10.57 -6.61 -0.32
N GLN A 383 -11.75 -6.21 0.19
CA GLN A 383 -11.87 -5.34 1.35
C GLN A 383 -11.14 -6.04 2.50
N GLU A 384 -10.05 -5.43 2.94
CA GLU A 384 -9.25 -5.99 4.01
C GLU A 384 -9.98 -5.74 5.33
N GLU A 385 -10.38 -6.82 6.00
CA GLU A 385 -10.86 -6.76 7.38
C GLU A 385 -9.70 -6.36 8.29
N VAL A 386 -9.79 -5.17 8.89
CA VAL A 386 -8.70 -4.62 9.72
C VAL A 386 -8.98 -4.70 11.21
N SER A 387 -10.24 -4.87 11.62
CA SER A 387 -10.63 -5.10 13.01
C SER A 387 -12.01 -5.74 13.10
N ASN A 388 -12.19 -6.58 14.12
CA ASN A 388 -13.50 -7.02 14.57
C ASN A 388 -14.00 -6.13 15.71
N PHE A 389 -15.22 -6.40 16.19
CA PHE A 389 -15.81 -5.75 17.35
C PHE A 389 -16.08 -6.75 18.49
N GLU A 390 -15.95 -6.26 19.71
CA GLU A 390 -16.35 -6.99 20.92
C GLU A 390 -17.37 -6.20 21.75
N ILE A 391 -18.25 -6.92 22.42
CA ILE A 391 -19.26 -6.36 23.33
C ILE A 391 -18.54 -5.85 24.57
N VAL A 392 -18.81 -4.59 24.93
CA VAL A 392 -18.14 -3.95 26.07
C VAL A 392 -18.80 -4.40 27.37
N SER A 393 -18.00 -5.00 28.26
CA SER A 393 -18.38 -5.36 29.63
C SER A 393 -18.00 -4.30 30.66
N TYR A 394 -17.14 -3.35 30.29
CA TYR A 394 -16.65 -2.28 31.15
C TYR A 394 -16.37 -1.02 30.34
N PHE A 395 -16.97 0.11 30.72
CA PHE A 395 -16.80 1.39 30.04
C PHE A 395 -16.60 2.49 31.07
N LEU A 396 -15.60 3.36 30.89
CA LEU A 396 -15.33 4.49 31.80
C LEU A 396 -15.23 4.08 33.28
N ASN A 397 -14.49 3.01 33.58
CA ASN A 397 -14.34 2.50 34.94
C ASN A 397 -15.65 2.04 35.61
N SER A 398 -16.68 1.73 34.83
CA SER A 398 -17.96 1.24 35.31
C SER A 398 -18.34 -0.08 34.60
N PRO A 399 -18.77 -1.12 35.34
CA PRO A 399 -19.24 -2.35 34.72
C PRO A 399 -20.54 -2.10 33.97
N MET A 400 -20.63 -2.64 32.75
CA MET A 400 -21.85 -2.63 31.96
C MET A 400 -22.69 -3.84 32.33
N VAL A 401 -23.80 -3.61 33.04
CA VAL A 401 -24.66 -4.68 33.58
C VAL A 401 -25.82 -5.03 32.63
N ASP A 402 -26.12 -4.17 31.66
CA ASP A 402 -27.25 -4.35 30.73
C ASP A 402 -26.92 -3.81 29.32
N ASN A 403 -25.88 -4.38 28.70
CA ASN A 403 -25.55 -4.08 27.31
C ASN A 403 -26.51 -4.86 26.39
N LYS A 404 -27.31 -4.16 25.59
CA LYS A 404 -28.37 -4.78 24.78
C LYS A 404 -27.93 -5.31 23.41
N VAL A 405 -26.63 -5.35 23.15
CA VAL A 405 -26.07 -6.07 22.00
C VAL A 405 -25.91 -7.55 22.36
N GLU A 406 -26.60 -8.43 21.65
CA GLU A 406 -26.53 -9.88 21.84
C GLU A 406 -25.31 -10.49 21.13
N ASP A 407 -25.02 -10.05 19.90
CA ASP A 407 -23.94 -10.58 19.07
C ASP A 407 -23.42 -9.51 18.11
N CYS A 408 -22.11 -9.30 18.07
CA CYS A 408 -21.43 -8.44 17.09
C CYS A 408 -20.30 -9.16 16.35
N SER A 409 -20.22 -10.49 16.44
CA SER A 409 -19.14 -11.30 15.84
C SER A 409 -19.08 -11.23 14.32
N LYS A 410 -20.17 -10.80 13.68
CA LYS A 410 -20.26 -10.59 12.22
C LYS A 410 -20.00 -9.15 11.81
N LEU A 411 -19.78 -8.23 12.76
CA LEU A 411 -19.47 -6.85 12.47
C LEU A 411 -17.95 -6.68 12.37
N SER A 412 -17.53 -6.05 11.29
CA SER A 412 -16.12 -5.80 11.00
C SER A 412 -15.89 -4.36 10.57
N LEU A 413 -14.67 -3.89 10.79
CA LEU A 413 -14.14 -2.67 10.20
C LEU A 413 -13.30 -3.06 8.98
N VAL A 414 -13.69 -2.60 7.81
CA VAL A 414 -13.02 -2.89 6.55
C VAL A 414 -12.31 -1.66 6.00
N LYS A 415 -11.13 -1.86 5.42
CA LYS A 415 -10.40 -0.80 4.73
C LYS A 415 -10.86 -0.70 3.28
N ASN A 416 -11.26 0.51 2.87
CA ASN A 416 -11.66 0.82 1.51
C ASN A 416 -10.45 1.23 0.64
N ALA A 417 -10.63 1.19 -0.69
CA ALA A 417 -9.60 1.57 -1.65
C ALA A 417 -9.13 3.04 -1.53
N ASP A 418 -10.02 3.93 -1.05
CA ASP A 418 -9.70 5.34 -0.76
C ASP A 418 -8.88 5.50 0.54
N ASN A 419 -8.59 4.42 1.28
CA ASN A 419 -8.01 4.37 2.63
C ASN A 419 -8.94 4.89 3.74
N SER A 420 -10.22 5.10 3.45
CA SER A 420 -11.23 5.21 4.50
C SER A 420 -11.52 3.83 5.11
N TYR A 421 -12.21 3.81 6.25
CA TYR A 421 -12.58 2.60 6.95
C TYR A 421 -14.08 2.58 7.16
N SER A 422 -14.74 1.48 6.85
CA SER A 422 -16.19 1.32 6.89
C SER A 422 -16.62 0.16 7.78
N LEU A 423 -17.78 0.32 8.42
CA LEU A 423 -18.50 -0.75 9.10
C LEU A 423 -19.15 -1.68 8.09
N LYS A 424 -18.93 -2.98 8.24
CA LYS A 424 -19.54 -4.00 7.39
C LYS A 424 -19.98 -5.21 8.20
N GLY A 425 -21.19 -5.67 7.91
CA GLY A 425 -21.78 -6.85 8.55
C GLY A 425 -22.92 -6.48 9.48
N ASN A 426 -23.17 -7.31 10.49
CA ASN A 426 -24.44 -7.28 11.22
C ASN A 426 -24.22 -7.29 12.73
N ILE A 427 -25.13 -6.67 13.46
CA ILE A 427 -25.26 -6.84 14.92
C ILE A 427 -26.64 -7.41 15.25
N LYS A 428 -26.72 -8.20 16.32
CA LYS A 428 -27.97 -8.65 16.91
C LYS A 428 -28.23 -7.93 18.23
N LEU A 429 -29.49 -7.60 18.46
CA LEU A 429 -29.97 -6.88 19.64
C LEU A 429 -30.98 -7.76 20.39
N TYR A 430 -31.02 -7.64 21.71
CA TYR A 430 -32.06 -8.32 22.50
C TYR A 430 -33.46 -7.77 22.16
N GLU A 431 -34.48 -8.63 22.23
CA GLU A 431 -35.87 -8.28 21.87
C GLU A 431 -36.44 -7.11 22.70
N ASP A 432 -35.98 -6.94 23.94
CA ASP A 432 -36.43 -5.90 24.86
C ASP A 432 -35.70 -4.55 24.69
N THR A 433 -34.85 -4.42 23.66
CA THR A 433 -34.11 -3.20 23.35
C THR A 433 -35.05 -2.04 22.96
N ASN A 434 -34.91 -0.93 23.67
CA ASN A 434 -35.65 0.33 23.50
C ASN A 434 -34.70 1.54 23.38
N ARG A 435 -35.23 2.74 23.17
CA ARG A 435 -34.41 3.98 23.02
C ARG A 435 -33.47 4.29 24.17
N SER A 436 -33.77 3.83 25.39
CA SER A 436 -32.95 4.05 26.59
C SER A 436 -31.94 2.93 26.86
N SER A 437 -31.92 1.91 26.01
CA SER A 437 -31.02 0.75 26.15
C SER A 437 -29.57 1.14 25.92
N CYS A 438 -28.68 0.58 26.74
CA CYS A 438 -27.25 0.80 26.56
C CYS A 438 -26.71 -0.20 25.55
N MET A 439 -26.16 0.25 24.43
CA MET A 439 -25.58 -0.61 23.40
C MET A 439 -24.19 -0.10 23.06
N ILE A 440 -23.15 -0.77 23.56
CA ILE A 440 -21.76 -0.33 23.36
C ILE A 440 -20.90 -1.50 22.91
N ILE A 441 -20.25 -1.34 21.76
CA ILE A 441 -19.22 -2.25 21.26
C ILE A 441 -17.93 -1.48 21.03
N LYS A 442 -16.80 -2.16 20.95
CA LYS A 442 -15.53 -1.53 20.60
C LYS A 442 -14.73 -2.38 19.63
N THR A 443 -13.81 -1.74 18.90
CA THR A 443 -12.85 -2.46 18.06
C THR A 443 -11.95 -3.36 18.91
N THR A 444 -11.60 -4.53 18.37
CA THR A 444 -10.62 -5.44 18.99
C THR A 444 -9.18 -4.97 18.77
N ASN A 445 -8.92 -4.27 17.67
CA ASN A 445 -7.64 -3.62 17.38
C ASN A 445 -7.66 -2.13 17.76
N THR A 446 -6.49 -1.59 18.10
CA THR A 446 -6.34 -0.15 18.37
C THR A 446 -6.34 0.68 17.08
N ILE A 447 -6.71 1.95 17.18
CA ILE A 447 -6.71 2.95 16.08
C ILE A 447 -5.33 3.00 15.40
N ASN A 448 -4.26 2.97 16.18
CA ASN A 448 -2.89 2.95 15.64
C ASN A 448 -2.59 1.66 14.88
N THR A 449 -3.04 0.50 15.38
CA THR A 449 -2.81 -0.80 14.74
C THR A 449 -3.51 -0.90 13.40
N ILE A 450 -4.72 -0.33 13.27
CA ILE A 450 -5.46 -0.29 12.00
C ILE A 450 -4.95 0.79 11.04
N GLY A 451 -4.00 1.63 11.47
CA GLY A 451 -3.46 2.75 10.67
C GLY A 451 -4.40 3.96 10.56
N GLY A 452 -5.42 4.04 11.40
CA GLY A 452 -6.38 5.14 11.43
C GLY A 452 -5.83 6.37 12.16
N ASN A 453 -6.46 7.52 11.92
CA ASN A 453 -6.17 8.75 12.67
C ASN A 453 -7.41 9.19 13.44
N ILE A 454 -7.27 9.43 14.75
CA ILE A 454 -8.34 9.84 15.65
C ILE A 454 -9.08 11.09 15.17
N LYS A 455 -8.40 12.00 14.47
CA LYS A 455 -8.99 13.25 13.93
C LYS A 455 -9.91 13.04 12.72
N ASN A 456 -9.89 11.85 12.14
CA ASN A 456 -10.67 11.51 10.95
C ASN A 456 -11.88 10.59 11.26
N ILE A 457 -12.11 10.28 12.53
CA ILE A 457 -13.24 9.43 12.92
C ILE A 457 -14.53 10.22 12.74
N ILE A 458 -15.48 9.64 12.01
CA ILE A 458 -16.81 10.21 11.78
C ILE A 458 -17.58 10.13 13.10
N PRO A 459 -17.96 11.26 13.71
CA PRO A 459 -18.44 11.30 15.09
C PRO A 459 -19.84 10.68 15.26
N ALA A 460 -20.69 10.77 14.24
CA ALA A 460 -22.05 10.25 14.27
C ALA A 460 -22.46 9.65 12.91
N ILE A 461 -23.22 8.57 12.99
CA ILE A 461 -23.79 7.81 11.87
C ILE A 461 -25.26 7.55 12.19
N ILE A 462 -26.10 7.61 11.16
CA ILE A 462 -27.52 7.24 11.22
C ILE A 462 -27.76 6.08 10.26
N THR A 463 -28.44 5.04 10.74
CA THR A 463 -29.05 3.99 9.93
C THR A 463 -30.58 4.13 10.00
N ASP A 464 -31.32 3.23 9.35
CA ASP A 464 -32.79 3.23 9.42
C ASP A 464 -33.31 3.02 10.85
N ASN A 465 -32.53 2.33 11.70
CA ASN A 465 -32.95 1.92 13.03
C ASN A 465 -32.08 2.46 14.17
N LEU A 466 -30.81 2.79 13.92
CA LEU A 466 -29.84 3.14 14.94
C LEU A 466 -29.17 4.50 14.70
N TYR A 467 -29.06 5.26 15.78
CA TYR A 467 -28.15 6.40 15.91
C TYR A 467 -26.87 5.89 16.57
N VAL A 468 -25.75 6.02 15.87
CA VAL A 468 -24.45 5.47 16.29
C VAL A 468 -23.47 6.61 16.49
N VAL A 469 -22.93 6.72 17.71
CA VAL A 469 -21.89 7.67 18.06
C VAL A 469 -20.56 6.94 18.16
N SER A 470 -19.57 7.43 17.41
CA SER A 470 -18.22 6.88 17.37
C SER A 470 -17.34 7.63 18.37
N LEU A 471 -16.69 6.91 19.27
CA LEU A 471 -15.92 7.47 20.38
C LEU A 471 -14.51 6.87 20.39
N ALA A 472 -13.49 7.73 20.40
CA ALA A 472 -12.12 7.28 20.56
C ALA A 472 -11.66 7.37 22.03
N HIS A 473 -11.43 6.22 22.65
CA HIS A 473 -11.00 6.10 24.05
C HIS A 473 -9.97 4.98 24.23
N GLU A 474 -8.93 5.21 25.04
CA GLU A 474 -7.82 4.26 25.23
C GLU A 474 -7.22 3.73 23.91
N ASN A 475 -7.23 4.54 22.86
CA ASN A 475 -6.80 4.18 21.50
C ASN A 475 -7.66 3.12 20.79
N TYR A 476 -8.88 2.84 21.27
CA TYR A 476 -9.89 2.02 20.59
C TYR A 476 -11.05 2.89 20.08
N ILE A 477 -11.81 2.37 19.11
CA ILE A 477 -13.06 2.99 18.66
C ILE A 477 -14.21 2.26 19.32
N TYR A 478 -14.95 2.98 20.15
CA TYR A 478 -16.20 2.54 20.75
C TYR A 478 -17.37 3.05 19.90
N LEU A 479 -18.36 2.21 19.67
CA LEU A 479 -19.63 2.58 19.05
C LEU A 479 -20.70 2.52 20.13
N ASN A 480 -21.27 3.68 20.46
CA ASN A 480 -22.42 3.80 21.33
C ASN A 480 -23.67 3.96 20.46
N MET A 481 -24.60 3.02 20.56
CA MET A 481 -25.75 2.91 19.69
C MET A 481 -27.03 3.17 20.47
N GLN A 482 -27.99 3.83 19.83
CA GLN A 482 -29.33 4.06 20.37
C GLN A 482 -30.36 3.82 19.27
N LYS A 483 -31.54 3.31 19.62
CA LYS A 483 -32.61 3.16 18.63
C LYS A 483 -33.15 4.54 18.23
N ILE A 484 -33.40 4.75 16.94
CA ILE A 484 -34.05 5.97 16.43
C ILE A 484 -35.56 5.89 16.58
N ASN A 485 -36.14 4.69 16.57
CA ASN A 485 -37.57 4.44 16.70
C ASN A 485 -37.82 3.17 17.55
N GLU A 486 -39.05 2.97 18.01
CA GLU A 486 -39.42 1.81 18.84
C GLU A 486 -39.80 0.58 18.00
N ASN A 487 -39.46 0.53 16.71
CA ASN A 487 -39.73 -0.65 15.90
C ASN A 487 -38.96 -1.86 16.46
N PRO A 488 -39.55 -3.06 16.45
CA PRO A 488 -38.84 -4.27 16.90
C PRO A 488 -37.72 -4.57 15.89
N VAL A 489 -36.49 -4.32 16.31
CA VAL A 489 -35.27 -4.55 15.52
C VAL A 489 -34.41 -5.49 16.35
N ILE A 490 -34.31 -6.73 15.88
CA ILE A 490 -33.49 -7.80 16.50
C ILE A 490 -32.15 -7.98 15.79
N GLU A 491 -32.02 -7.45 14.57
CA GLU A 491 -30.78 -7.46 13.78
C GLU A 491 -30.68 -6.18 12.96
N GLU A 492 -29.51 -5.55 12.96
CA GLU A 492 -29.19 -4.38 12.15
C GLU A 492 -28.01 -4.69 11.23
N SER A 493 -28.13 -4.34 9.95
CA SER A 493 -27.10 -4.57 8.93
C SER A 493 -26.42 -3.27 8.53
N PHE A 494 -25.09 -3.28 8.49
CA PHE A 494 -24.24 -2.19 8.03
C PHE A 494 -23.66 -2.56 6.65
N ASP A 495 -24.09 -1.84 5.62
CA ASP A 495 -23.59 -2.01 4.26
C ASP A 495 -22.51 -0.98 3.92
N ASN A 496 -21.29 -1.24 4.42
CA ASN A 496 -20.10 -0.45 4.15
C ASN A 496 -20.16 1.02 4.61
N ILE A 497 -20.79 1.28 5.75
CA ILE A 497 -20.99 2.63 6.28
C ILE A 497 -19.66 3.20 6.79
N LYS A 498 -19.21 4.31 6.22
CA LYS A 498 -17.90 4.91 6.55
C LYS A 498 -17.84 5.34 8.03
N LEU A 499 -16.76 4.95 8.71
CA LEU A 499 -16.47 5.26 10.12
C LEU A 499 -15.22 6.13 10.29
N ILE A 500 -14.22 5.99 9.43
CA ILE A 500 -13.00 6.82 9.42
C ILE A 500 -12.78 7.31 7.99
N ASP A 501 -12.72 8.62 7.78
CA ASP A 501 -12.39 9.18 6.48
C ASP A 501 -10.87 9.40 6.33
N THR A 502 -10.42 9.71 5.12
CA THR A 502 -9.03 10.16 4.90
C THR A 502 -8.87 11.67 5.11
N ASN A 503 -9.98 12.41 5.04
CA ASN A 503 -10.03 13.83 5.35
C ASN A 503 -10.30 14.07 6.84
N ILE A 504 -9.99 15.28 7.32
CA ILE A 504 -10.35 15.69 8.68
C ILE A 504 -11.86 15.93 8.70
N VAL A 505 -12.59 15.11 9.47
CA VAL A 505 -14.04 15.20 9.54
C VAL A 505 -14.42 15.79 10.89
N LEU A 506 -14.93 17.03 10.86
CA LEU A 506 -15.56 17.61 12.03
C LEU A 506 -16.99 17.10 12.21
N PHE A 507 -17.71 16.90 11.11
CA PHE A 507 -19.16 16.69 11.10
C PHE A 507 -19.56 15.70 10.01
N ASN A 508 -20.62 14.94 10.26
CA ASN A 508 -21.35 14.28 9.19
C ASN A 508 -22.47 15.23 8.76
N ASN A 509 -22.22 16.06 7.73
CA ASN A 509 -23.13 17.16 7.33
C ASN A 509 -24.54 16.67 7.02
N LYS A 510 -24.67 15.48 6.43
CA LYS A 510 -25.97 14.84 6.19
C LYS A 510 -26.71 14.60 7.51
N VAL A 511 -26.06 13.94 8.47
CA VAL A 511 -26.63 13.67 9.80
C VAL A 511 -26.97 14.97 10.53
N VAL A 512 -26.06 15.94 10.53
CA VAL A 512 -26.30 17.27 11.13
C VAL A 512 -27.55 17.91 10.56
N ASN A 513 -27.68 17.92 9.23
CA ASN A 513 -28.83 18.50 8.53
C ASN A 513 -30.12 17.71 8.74
N GLU A 514 -30.07 16.43 9.09
CA GLU A 514 -31.25 15.63 9.42
C GLU A 514 -31.73 15.91 10.85
N ILE A 515 -30.83 16.08 11.82
CA ILE A 515 -31.18 16.14 13.25
C ILE A 515 -31.23 17.55 13.83
N SER A 516 -30.50 18.51 13.27
CA SER A 516 -30.45 19.89 13.75
C SER A 516 -31.42 20.78 12.98
N VAL A 517 -32.00 21.77 13.66
CA VAL A 517 -32.81 22.81 13.00
C VAL A 517 -31.92 23.85 12.32
N SER A 518 -30.72 24.09 12.82
CA SER A 518 -29.66 24.81 12.12
C SER A 518 -29.05 23.92 11.02
N LYS A 519 -28.64 24.51 9.90
CA LYS A 519 -28.20 23.79 8.69
C LYS A 519 -26.78 24.15 8.31
N VAL A 520 -26.06 23.19 7.77
CA VAL A 520 -24.71 23.36 7.23
C VAL A 520 -24.68 22.99 5.75
N SER A 521 -23.78 23.60 4.98
CA SER A 521 -23.55 23.20 3.59
C SER A 521 -22.80 21.87 3.50
N ASP A 522 -22.83 21.23 2.33
CA ASP A 522 -22.14 19.95 2.10
C ASP A 522 -20.61 20.06 2.26
N ASP A 523 -20.04 21.24 1.98
CA ASP A 523 -18.61 21.56 2.13
C ASP A 523 -18.23 22.07 3.53
N PHE A 524 -19.18 22.08 4.49
CA PHE A 524 -18.91 22.54 5.85
C PHE A 524 -17.98 21.59 6.60
N GLY A 525 -16.80 22.05 7.03
CA GLY A 525 -15.83 21.21 7.73
C GLY A 525 -14.41 21.77 7.77
N ILE A 526 -13.46 20.97 8.28
CA ILE A 526 -12.03 21.32 8.23
C ILE A 526 -11.42 20.84 6.92
N VAL A 527 -10.78 21.75 6.20
CA VAL A 527 -10.03 21.49 4.98
C VAL A 527 -8.58 21.93 5.15
N TYR A 528 -7.68 21.38 4.33
CA TYR A 528 -6.29 21.82 4.24
C TYR A 528 -6.08 22.50 2.89
N GLU A 529 -5.95 23.83 2.90
CA GLU A 529 -5.83 24.68 1.72
C GLU A 529 -4.75 25.75 1.95
N ASP A 530 -3.94 26.05 0.94
CA ASP A 530 -2.87 27.06 1.02
C ASP A 530 -1.88 26.84 2.17
N GLY A 531 -1.58 25.56 2.48
CA GLY A 531 -0.67 25.18 3.55
C GLY A 531 -1.25 25.30 4.96
N ASN A 532 -2.52 25.66 5.10
CA ASN A 532 -3.19 25.88 6.38
C ASN A 532 -4.46 25.03 6.51
N TYR A 533 -4.71 24.52 7.71
CA TYR A 533 -6.02 24.00 8.09
C TYR A 533 -6.99 25.14 8.33
N LYS A 534 -8.17 25.07 7.67
CA LYS A 534 -9.24 26.05 7.76
C LYS A 534 -10.57 25.36 8.05
N ILE A 535 -11.48 26.03 8.77
CA ILE A 535 -12.91 25.70 8.71
C ILE A 535 -13.51 26.45 7.52
N LYS A 536 -14.22 25.72 6.67
CA LYS A 536 -14.86 26.24 5.47
C LYS A 536 -16.33 25.82 5.41
N GLY A 537 -17.12 26.54 4.62
CA GLY A 537 -18.51 26.23 4.28
C GLY A 537 -19.51 27.21 4.89
N GLN A 538 -20.79 26.86 4.86
CA GLN A 538 -21.88 27.69 5.35
C GLN A 538 -22.53 27.09 6.60
N LEU A 539 -22.82 27.95 7.57
CA LEU A 539 -23.65 27.63 8.74
C LEU A 539 -24.85 28.58 8.78
N THR A 540 -26.05 28.03 8.74
CA THR A 540 -27.32 28.77 8.80
C THR A 540 -28.02 28.47 10.11
N PHE A 541 -28.12 29.47 10.98
CA PHE A 541 -28.90 29.37 12.20
C PHE A 541 -30.39 29.42 11.88
N SER A 542 -31.17 28.59 12.58
CA SER A 542 -32.63 28.72 12.54
C SER A 542 -33.07 30.07 13.13
N ASN A 543 -34.31 30.50 12.86
CA ASN A 543 -34.85 31.76 13.39
C ASN A 543 -34.98 31.77 14.93
N GLU A 544 -34.82 30.63 15.60
CA GLU A 544 -35.01 30.46 17.04
C GLU A 544 -33.71 30.10 17.79
N GLU A 545 -32.63 29.77 17.07
CA GLU A 545 -31.35 29.34 17.66
C GLU A 545 -30.26 30.39 17.50
N THR A 546 -29.47 30.60 18.55
CA THR A 546 -28.27 31.45 18.52
C THR A 546 -26.98 30.65 18.70
N ASN A 547 -27.11 29.33 18.91
CA ASN A 547 -26.00 28.42 19.03
C ASN A 547 -26.26 27.13 18.26
N PHE A 548 -25.18 26.55 17.73
CA PHE A 548 -25.16 25.30 17.00
C PHE A 548 -24.03 24.46 17.58
N THR A 549 -24.37 23.24 17.97
CA THR A 549 -23.46 22.38 18.72
C THR A 549 -23.31 21.07 17.99
N ALA A 550 -22.07 20.70 17.70
CA ALA A 550 -21.80 19.47 16.98
C ALA A 550 -20.79 18.59 17.72
N ILE A 551 -21.12 17.30 17.79
CA ILE A 551 -20.29 16.28 18.43
C ILE A 551 -19.05 16.05 17.55
N THR A 552 -17.90 15.95 18.19
CA THR A 552 -16.63 15.67 17.55
C THR A 552 -15.75 14.74 18.39
N ASN A 553 -14.63 14.30 17.79
CA ASN A 553 -13.68 13.40 18.43
C ASN A 553 -12.53 14.16 19.13
N ASN A 554 -11.84 13.47 20.04
CA ASN A 554 -10.72 14.03 20.80
C ASN A 554 -9.59 14.61 19.93
N GLY A 555 -9.43 14.16 18.68
CA GLY A 555 -8.43 14.68 17.74
C GLY A 555 -8.59 16.17 17.41
N ILE A 556 -9.76 16.76 17.65
CA ILE A 556 -9.99 18.19 17.45
C ILE A 556 -9.23 19.07 18.45
N SER A 557 -8.80 18.52 19.59
CA SER A 557 -7.96 19.25 20.54
C SER A 557 -6.59 19.66 19.98
N ASP A 558 -6.16 19.08 18.86
CA ASP A 558 -4.95 19.53 18.16
C ASP A 558 -5.14 20.94 17.54
N PHE A 559 -6.38 21.33 17.26
CA PHE A 559 -6.71 22.60 16.61
C PHE A 559 -7.19 23.69 17.57
N PHE A 560 -7.79 23.32 18.70
CA PHE A 560 -8.45 24.25 19.63
C PHE A 560 -7.98 24.04 21.08
N GLU A 561 -7.93 25.11 21.86
CA GLU A 561 -7.83 25.01 23.32
C GLU A 561 -9.20 24.77 23.95
N ASN A 562 -9.21 24.02 25.04
CA ASN A 562 -10.45 23.66 25.74
C ASN A 562 -11.09 24.89 26.41
N ASN A 563 -12.38 25.13 26.09
CA ASN A 563 -13.20 26.26 26.54
C ASN A 563 -12.66 27.65 26.14
N GLU A 564 -11.72 27.74 25.20
CA GLU A 564 -11.31 29.02 24.64
C GLU A 564 -12.33 29.45 23.56
N GLU A 565 -12.68 30.74 23.58
CA GLU A 565 -13.59 31.35 22.62
C GLU A 565 -12.80 31.99 21.48
N TYR A 566 -13.06 31.54 20.25
CA TYR A 566 -12.43 32.07 19.05
C TYR A 566 -13.44 32.89 18.24
N SER A 567 -13.07 34.11 17.87
CA SER A 567 -13.89 34.97 17.03
C SER A 567 -13.58 34.76 15.54
N ILE A 568 -14.62 34.44 14.78
CA ILE A 568 -14.60 34.28 13.33
C ILE A 568 -15.30 35.49 12.72
N ASN A 569 -14.54 36.37 12.09
CA ASN A 569 -15.08 37.55 11.43
C ASN A 569 -15.53 37.17 10.01
N THR A 570 -16.83 37.29 9.77
CA THR A 570 -17.45 37.05 8.46
C THR A 570 -18.07 38.35 7.94
N ASN A 571 -18.50 38.36 6.67
CA ASN A 571 -19.20 39.52 6.10
C ASN A 571 -20.57 39.74 6.77
N GLU A 572 -21.14 38.69 7.35
CA GLU A 572 -22.47 38.65 7.96
C GLU A 572 -22.44 38.96 9.46
N GLY A 573 -21.25 39.11 10.04
CA GLY A 573 -21.02 39.45 11.45
C GLY A 573 -19.94 38.60 12.10
N THR A 574 -19.82 38.70 13.43
CA THR A 574 -18.91 37.84 14.20
C THR A 574 -19.63 36.56 14.60
N LEU A 575 -19.07 35.42 14.19
CA LEU A 575 -19.43 34.09 14.67
C LEU A 575 -18.39 33.68 15.71
N LYS A 576 -18.80 33.05 16.82
CA LYS A 576 -17.86 32.51 17.81
C LYS A 576 -17.77 31.00 17.66
N ALA A 577 -16.58 30.44 17.83
CA ALA A 577 -16.35 29.01 17.94
C ALA A 577 -15.75 28.67 19.31
N ILE A 578 -16.31 27.67 19.99
CA ILE A 578 -15.88 27.23 21.32
C ILE A 578 -15.75 25.71 21.31
N TYR A 579 -14.56 25.21 21.62
CA TYR A 579 -14.32 23.78 21.76
C TYR A 579 -14.51 23.35 23.22
N HIS A 580 -15.42 22.40 23.45
CA HIS A 580 -15.69 21.83 24.76
C HIS A 580 -15.24 20.37 24.82
N ARG A 581 -14.26 20.08 25.67
CA ARG A 581 -13.86 18.70 26.01
C ARG A 581 -14.76 18.16 27.13
N ASN A 582 -15.69 17.26 26.79
CA ASN A 582 -16.55 16.61 27.77
C ASN A 582 -16.02 15.20 28.15
N ASN A 583 -15.71 15.02 29.44
CA ASN A 583 -15.39 13.71 30.04
C ASN A 583 -14.30 12.88 29.30
N ASN A 584 -13.35 13.53 28.63
CA ASN A 584 -12.23 12.92 27.88
C ASN A 584 -12.62 11.95 26.74
N ILE A 585 -13.90 11.87 26.36
CA ILE A 585 -14.37 10.89 25.35
C ILE A 585 -15.20 11.54 24.27
N MET A 586 -16.21 12.34 24.65
CA MET A 586 -17.00 13.11 23.70
C MET A 586 -16.54 14.55 23.70
N CYS A 587 -16.22 15.08 22.53
CA CYS A 587 -15.92 16.48 22.39
C CYS A 587 -17.03 17.18 21.62
N VAL A 588 -17.09 18.49 21.74
CA VAL A 588 -18.09 19.30 21.08
C VAL A 588 -17.43 20.55 20.54
N LEU A 589 -17.81 20.95 19.33
CA LEU A 589 -17.53 22.28 18.79
C LEU A 589 -18.85 23.05 18.73
N GLU A 590 -18.94 24.11 19.51
CA GLU A 590 -20.07 25.02 19.56
C GLU A 590 -19.78 26.25 18.70
N PHE A 591 -20.76 26.65 17.90
CA PHE A 591 -20.77 27.90 17.17
C PHE A 591 -21.87 28.81 17.71
N GLN A 592 -21.56 30.06 18.04
CA GLN A 592 -22.54 31.05 18.53
C GLN A 592 -22.63 32.22 17.56
N GLY A 593 -23.85 32.56 17.15
CA GLY A 593 -24.14 33.61 16.18
C GLY A 593 -25.54 34.19 16.37
N ASN A 594 -26.00 34.93 15.36
CA ASN A 594 -27.32 35.53 15.35
C ASN A 594 -28.35 34.57 14.74
N ALA A 595 -29.53 34.48 15.37
CA ALA A 595 -30.64 33.68 14.85
C ALA A 595 -31.05 34.11 13.44
N GLY A 596 -31.41 33.13 12.61
CA GLY A 596 -31.82 33.34 11.21
C GLY A 596 -30.70 33.80 10.27
N THR A 597 -29.44 33.83 10.72
CA THR A 597 -28.30 34.31 9.92
C THR A 597 -27.54 33.13 9.29
N THR A 598 -27.17 33.29 8.02
CA THR A 598 -26.24 32.41 7.32
C THR A 598 -24.85 33.01 7.34
N TYR A 599 -23.89 32.29 7.90
CA TYR A 599 -22.48 32.67 7.95
C TYR A 599 -21.71 31.91 6.88
N ASN A 600 -20.99 32.63 6.02
CA ASN A 600 -20.02 32.05 5.09
C ASN A 600 -18.65 32.01 5.78
N ILE A 601 -18.13 30.82 6.03
CA ILE A 601 -16.91 30.61 6.79
C ILE A 601 -15.77 30.22 5.84
N ASP A 602 -14.66 30.95 5.94
CA ASP A 602 -13.34 30.57 5.45
C ASP A 602 -12.32 31.07 6.47
N TRP A 603 -12.07 30.25 7.49
CA TRP A 603 -11.35 30.66 8.69
C TRP A 603 -10.18 29.73 8.98
N VAL A 604 -8.96 30.29 8.95
CA VAL A 604 -7.74 29.58 9.34
C VAL A 604 -7.83 29.21 10.82
N LEU A 605 -7.62 27.92 11.12
CA LEU A 605 -7.69 27.39 12.47
C LEU A 605 -6.62 28.02 13.38
N PRO A 606 -6.90 28.18 14.68
CA PRO A 606 -6.03 28.91 15.59
C PRO A 606 -4.71 28.17 15.86
N LYS A 607 -4.70 26.84 15.71
CA LYS A 607 -3.49 26.02 15.69
C LYS A 607 -3.35 25.30 14.35
N GLN A 608 -2.10 25.12 13.94
CA GLN A 608 -1.70 24.35 12.76
C GLN A 608 -0.85 23.17 13.23
N ILE A 609 -0.92 22.03 12.53
CA ILE A 609 -0.29 20.75 12.92
C ILE A 609 0.80 20.37 11.93
#